data_AF-A0A967GQM1-F1
#
_entry.id   AF-A0A967GQM1-F1
#
_cell.length_a   1.000
_cell.length_b   1.000
_cell.length_c   1.000
_cell.angle_alpha   90.00
_cell.angle_beta   90.00
_cell.angle_gamma   90.00
#
_symmetry.space_group_name_H-M   'P 1'
#
loop_
_entity.id
_entity.type
_entity.pdbx_description
1 polymer ?
#
loop_
_entity_poly.entity_id
_entity_poly.type
_entity_poly.pdbx_seq_one_letter_code
_entity_poly.pdbx_strand_id
1 'polypeptide(L)' 'GLGFDEAGKRLAMNLNSARLNGDVFVMDVGTRELTRWTRSDTGGLDLDSFVEPELIHYPTFDE' A
#
# COMPACT_ATOMS: atom_id res chain seq x y z
N GLY A 1 -7.40 5.98 -2.31
CA GLY A 1 -7.96 6.35 -3.63
C GLY A 1 -7.10 5.79 -4.75
N LEU A 2 -7.65 5.70 -5.97
CA LEU A 2 -7.00 5.15 -7.16
C LEU A 2 -7.29 6.09 -8.36
N GLY A 3 -6.31 6.30 -9.26
CA GLY A 3 -6.51 7.12 -10.46
C GLY A 3 -5.44 6.91 -11.52
N PHE A 4 -5.85 6.89 -12.79
CA PHE A 4 -4.95 6.81 -13.93
C PHE A 4 -4.51 8.21 -14.41
N ASP A 5 -3.32 8.29 -15.01
CA ASP A 5 -2.97 9.45 -15.84
C ASP A 5 -3.76 9.46 -17.16
N GLU A 6 -3.78 10.60 -17.86
CA GLU A 6 -4.58 10.77 -19.08
C GLU A 6 -4.25 9.74 -20.18
N ALA A 7 -3.01 9.27 -20.22
CA ALA A 7 -2.53 8.28 -21.17
C ALA A 7 -2.79 6.82 -20.74
N GLY A 8 -3.27 6.59 -19.51
CA GLY A 8 -3.50 5.26 -18.94
C GLY A 8 -2.21 4.47 -18.69
N LYS A 9 -1.05 5.12 -18.68
CA LYS A 9 0.26 4.47 -18.52
C LYS A 9 0.72 4.41 -17.07
N ARG A 10 0.18 5.29 -16.23
CA ARG A 10 0.52 5.36 -14.81
C ARG A 10 -0.73 5.28 -13.95
N LEU A 11 -0.64 4.49 -12.88
CA LEU A 11 -1.69 4.34 -11.88
C LEU A 11 -1.20 4.90 -10.55
N ALA A 12 -1.83 5.98 -10.10
CA ALA A 12 -1.62 6.54 -8.77
C ALA A 12 -2.53 5.85 -7.76
N MET A 13 -1.98 5.50 -6.60
CA MET A 13 -2.66 4.76 -5.54
C MET A 13 -2.27 5.31 -4.18
N ASN A 14 -3.23 5.39 -3.27
CA ASN A 14 -2.94 5.54 -1.84
C ASN A 14 -2.95 4.15 -1.19
N LEU A 15 -1.82 3.75 -0.62
CA LEU A 15 -1.68 2.45 0.03
C LEU A 15 -1.53 2.63 1.54
N ASN A 16 -2.31 1.85 2.29
CA ASN A 16 -2.22 1.74 3.74
C ASN A 16 -1.88 0.30 4.09
N SER A 17 -0.94 0.12 5.01
CA SER A 17 -0.64 -1.18 5.61
C SER A 17 -0.21 -1.00 7.06
N ALA A 18 -0.01 -2.10 7.78
CA ALA A 18 0.56 -2.06 9.14
C ALA A 18 1.94 -1.35 9.18
N ARG A 19 2.65 -1.29 8.06
CA ARG A 19 3.98 -0.68 7.91
C ARG A 19 4.00 0.56 7.01
N LEU A 20 2.85 1.02 6.50
CA LEU A 20 2.76 2.18 5.61
C LEU A 20 1.56 3.04 6.00
N ASN A 21 1.85 4.26 6.45
CA ASN A 21 0.87 5.27 6.81
C ASN A 21 0.46 6.10 5.58
N GLY A 22 -0.43 5.53 4.75
CA GLY A 22 -1.20 6.27 3.76
C GLY A 22 -0.39 7.00 2.71
N ASP A 23 0.69 6.39 2.23
CA ASP A 23 1.53 7.00 1.20
C ASP A 23 0.95 6.89 -0.20
N VAL A 24 1.33 7.86 -1.03
CA VAL A 24 1.04 7.86 -2.46
C VAL A 24 2.12 7.09 -3.20
N PHE A 25 1.68 6.15 -4.01
CA PHE A 25 2.50 5.38 -4.94
C PHE A 25 2.03 5.64 -6.36
N VAL A 26 2.96 5.58 -7.31
CA VAL A 26 2.68 5.59 -8.75
C VAL A 26 3.28 4.32 -9.35
N MET A 27 2.46 3.53 -10.02
CA MET A 27 2.88 2.36 -10.77
C MET A 27 2.91 2.67 -12.26
N ASP A 28 3.99 2.31 -12.95
CA ASP A 28 4.00 2.21 -14.42
C ASP A 28 3.31 0.90 -14.82
N VAL A 29 2.28 1.00 -15.65
CA VAL A 29 1.44 -0.14 -16.01
C VAL A 29 2.17 -1.11 -16.94
N GLY A 30 3.07 -0.62 -17.78
CA GLY A 30 3.79 -1.42 -18.76
C GLY A 30 4.96 -2.19 -18.13
N THR A 31 5.76 -1.51 -17.31
CA THR A 31 6.93 -2.11 -16.64
C THR A 31 6.59 -2.78 -15.32
N ARG A 32 5.44 -2.45 -14.72
CA ARG A 32 5.04 -2.81 -13.34
C ARG A 32 5.95 -2.23 -12.26
N GLU A 33 6.74 -1.22 -12.59
CA GLU A 33 7.59 -0.53 -11.63
C GLU A 33 6.73 0.32 -10.68
N LEU A 34 6.99 0.21 -9.37
CA LEU A 34 6.29 0.94 -8.32
C LEU A 34 7.20 1.99 -7.69
N THR A 35 6.81 3.26 -7.78
CA THR A 35 7.53 4.38 -7.16
C THR A 35 6.72 4.98 -6.01
N ARG A 36 7.32 5.09 -4.82
CA ARG A 36 6.74 5.79 -3.66
C ARG A 36 7.00 7.29 -3.78
N TRP A 37 5.93 8.09 -3.90
CA TRP A 37 6.02 9.55 -4.08
C TRP A 37 6.08 10.32 -2.77
N THR A 38 5.42 9.83 -1.73
CA THR A 38 5.45 10.44 -0.40
C THR A 38 6.04 9.51 0.63
N ARG A 39 6.64 10.08 1.67
CA ARG A 39 7.00 9.36 2.89
C ARG A 39 6.34 10.09 4.04
N SER A 40 5.22 9.55 4.50
CA SER A 40 4.54 10.02 5.69
C SER A 40 5.44 9.86 6.92
N ASP A 41 5.46 10.88 7.77
CA ASP A 41 6.26 10.87 9.00
C ASP A 41 5.72 9.83 9.99
N THR A 42 6.63 9.06 10.56
CA THR A 42 6.34 7.99 11.52
C THR A 42 6.48 8.48 12.97
N GLY A 43 6.83 9.75 13.17
CA GLY A 43 7.11 10.31 14.49
C GLY A 43 8.37 9.72 15.13
N GLY A 44 9.33 9.25 14.30
CA GLY A 44 10.56 8.61 14.75
C GLY A 44 10.45 7.12 15.06
N LEU A 45 9.29 6.49 14.78
CA LEU A 45 9.12 5.05 14.90
C LEU A 45 9.74 4.34 13.69
N ASP A 46 10.49 3.27 13.96
CA ASP A 46 11.01 2.38 12.93
C ASP A 46 9.87 1.48 12.42
N LEU A 47 9.40 1.72 11.20
CA LEU A 47 8.33 0.91 10.60
C LEU A 47 8.76 -0.53 10.33
N ASP A 48 10.06 -0.79 10.18
CA ASP A 48 10.58 -2.14 9.96
C ASP A 48 10.48 -2.98 11.24
N SER A 49 10.32 -2.34 12.41
CA SER A 49 10.10 -3.04 13.68
C SER A 49 8.64 -3.41 13.94
N PHE A 50 7.71 -3.06 13.05
CA PHE A 50 6.28 -3.36 13.23
C PHE A 50 5.99 -4.80 12.81
N VAL A 51 5.36 -5.56 13.70
CA VAL A 51 4.92 -6.93 13.44
C VAL A 51 3.89 -6.92 12.31
N GLU A 52 4.13 -7.71 11.27
CA GLU A 52 3.15 -7.90 10.20
C GLU A 52 2.01 -8.80 10.72
N PRO A 53 0.74 -8.42 10.52
CA PRO A 53 -0.37 -9.26 10.93
C PRO A 53 -0.40 -10.53 10.07
N GLU A 54 -0.65 -11.67 10.71
CA GLU A 54 -0.90 -12.93 10.00
C GLU A 54 -2.38 -13.05 9.65
N LEU A 55 -2.67 -13.46 8.41
CA LEU A 55 -4.02 -13.75 7.97
C LEU A 55 -4.49 -15.08 8.56
N ILE A 56 -5.30 -15.02 9.61
CA ILE A 56 -5.94 -16.20 10.19
C ILE A 56 -7.30 -16.46 9.55
N HIS A 57 -7.62 -17.73 9.30
CA HIS A 57 -8.95 -18.18 8.90
C HIS A 57 -9.49 -19.10 9.99
N TYR A 58 -10.73 -18.88 10.41
CA TYR A 58 -11.42 -19.73 11.37
C TYR A 58 -12.80 -20.12 10.80
N PRO A 59 -13.30 -21.33 11.09
CA PRO A 59 -14.60 -21.75 10.63
C PRO A 59 -15.71 -20.89 11.25
N THR A 60 -16.69 -20.47 10.44
CA THR A 60 -17.94 -19.84 10.92
C THR A 60 -18.92 -20.91 11.38
N PHE A 61 -19.94 -20.51 12.16
CA PHE A 61 -20.91 -21.41 12.81
C PHE A 61 -21.97 -21.99 11.86
N ASP A 62 -21.88 -21.69 10.57
CA ASP A 62 -22.89 -22.09 9.59
C ASP A 62 -22.39 -23.35 8.85
N GLU A 63 -22.80 -24.51 9.36
CA GLU A 63 -23.09 -25.69 8.52
C GLU A 63 -24.54 -25.59 7.98
#